data_AF-A0A235IQB4-F1
#
_entry.id   AF-A0A235IQB4-F1
#
_cell.length_a   1.000
_cell.length_b   1.000
_cell.length_c   1.000
_cell.angle_alpha   90.00
_cell.angle_beta   90.00
_cell.angle_gamma   90.00
#
_symmetry.space_group_name_H-M   'P 1'
#
loop_
_entity.id
_entity.type
_entity.pdbx_description
1 polymer ?
#
loop_
_entity_poly.entity_id
_entity_poly.type
_entity_poly.pdbx_seq_one_letter_code
_entity_poly.pdbx_strand_id
1 'polypeptide(L)'
;MDSSPVNFTKLLIDMNNKQKELMSTSDLIRALEVLEKNSLIESNRDSVTKEISFTLQPVIKKYILTDPLGLVHTSDTSSELAIAS
;
A
#
# COMPACT_ATOMS: atom_id res chain seq x y z
N MET A 1 6.74 17.62 -1.50
CA MET A 1 5.92 17.03 -0.41
C MET A 1 6.09 15.54 -0.57
N ASP A 2 7.18 15.02 -0.04
CA ASP A 2 7.76 13.77 -0.53
C ASP A 2 7.20 12.62 0.31
N SER A 3 6.83 11.51 -0.32
CA SER A 3 6.51 10.28 0.41
C SER A 3 7.82 9.72 0.94
N SER A 4 7.93 9.54 2.26
CA SER A 4 9.05 8.81 2.83
C SER A 4 9.00 7.36 2.32
N PRO A 5 10.08 6.84 1.72
CA PRO A 5 10.13 5.45 1.33
C PRO A 5 9.93 4.53 2.54
N VAL A 6 9.25 3.41 2.33
CA VAL A 6 9.05 2.40 3.38
C VAL A 6 9.82 1.13 2.99
N ASN A 7 10.67 0.64 3.88
CA ASN A 7 11.49 -0.54 3.65
C ASN A 7 10.66 -1.82 3.75
N PHE A 8 11.05 -2.86 2.99
CA PHE A 8 10.39 -4.16 3.03
C PHE A 8 10.28 -4.75 4.45
N THR A 9 11.38 -4.72 5.20
CA THR A 9 11.44 -5.27 6.56
C THR A 9 10.42 -4.58 7.47
N LYS A 10 10.33 -3.25 7.35
CA LYS A 10 9.37 -2.44 8.11
C LYS A 10 7.93 -2.79 7.72
N LEU A 11 7.63 -2.93 6.43
CA LEU A 11 6.30 -3.34 5.96
C LEU A 11 5.89 -4.70 6.53
N LEU A 12 6.78 -5.70 6.47
CA LEU A 12 6.47 -7.04 6.97
C LEU A 12 6.17 -7.04 8.48
N ILE A 13 7.00 -6.34 9.26
CA ILE A 13 6.81 -6.19 10.71
C ILE A 13 5.50 -5.45 11.01
N ASP A 14 5.27 -4.30 10.36
CA ASP A 14 4.09 -3.48 10.61
C ASP A 14 2.79 -4.22 10.22
N MET A 15 2.80 -5.02 9.15
CA MET A 15 1.64 -5.83 8.75
C MET A 15 1.35 -6.96 9.75
N ASN A 16 2.39 -7.67 10.19
CA ASN A 16 2.25 -8.76 11.16
C ASN A 16 1.84 -8.26 12.56
N ASN A 17 2.15 -7.00 12.89
CA ASN A 17 1.71 -6.38 14.14
C ASN A 17 0.25 -5.90 14.11
N LYS A 18 -0.29 -5.59 12.92
CA LYS A 18 -1.63 -5.01 12.76
C LYS A 18 -2.71 -6.04 12.42
N GLN A 19 -2.33 -7.17 11.83
CA GLN A 19 -3.26 -8.20 11.38
C GLN A 19 -3.38 -9.34 12.38
N LYS A 20 -4.54 -10.01 12.40
CA LYS A 20 -4.74 -11.22 13.23
C LYS A 20 -4.00 -12.43 12.68
N GLU A 21 -3.75 -12.45 11.38
CA GLU A 21 -3.03 -13.50 10.67
C GLU A 21 -1.66 -12.98 10.23
N LEU A 22 -0.64 -13.83 10.38
CA LEU A 22 0.72 -13.50 9.98
C LEU A 22 0.83 -13.56 8.46
N MET A 23 1.21 -12.43 7.86
CA MET A 23 1.55 -12.35 6.45
C MET A 23 2.92 -13.00 6.22
N SER A 24 2.96 -13.94 5.27
CA SER A 24 4.21 -14.54 4.84
C SER A 24 5.03 -13.56 3.99
N THR A 25 6.34 -13.74 3.96
CA THR A 25 7.24 -12.98 3.09
C THR A 25 6.85 -13.09 1.61
N SER A 26 6.47 -14.29 1.16
CA SER A 26 6.06 -14.52 -0.23
C SER A 26 4.75 -13.82 -0.59
N ASP A 27 3.80 -13.73 0.35
CA ASP A 27 2.53 -13.05 0.12
C ASP A 27 2.74 -11.54 0.04
N LEU A 28 3.59 -10.99 0.91
CA LEU A 28 3.96 -9.58 0.85
C LEU A 28 4.68 -9.26 -0.47
N ILE A 29 5.63 -10.09 -0.90
CA ILE A 29 6.31 -9.91 -2.20
C ILE A 29 5.30 -9.92 -3.34
N ARG A 30 4.40 -10.92 -3.40
CA ARG A 30 3.39 -11.03 -4.45
C ARG A 30 2.47 -9.80 -4.49
N ALA A 31 2.04 -9.31 -3.33
CA ALA A 31 1.21 -8.11 -3.24
C ALA A 31 1.96 -6.87 -3.78
N LEU A 32 3.22 -6.68 -3.38
CA LEU A 32 4.05 -5.57 -3.85
C LEU A 32 4.29 -5.63 -5.36
N GLU A 33 4.55 -6.81 -5.93
CA GLU A 33 4.70 -6.99 -7.38
C GLU A 33 3.42 -6.61 -8.14
N VAL A 34 2.24 -6.92 -7.59
CA VAL A 34 0.96 -6.52 -8.19
C VAL A 34 0.78 -5.01 -8.13
N LEU A 35 1.10 -4.37 -7.00
CA LEU A 35 1.02 -2.91 -6.86
C LEU A 35 1.97 -2.21 -7.83
N GLU A 36 3.19 -2.73 -8.00
CA GLU A 36 4.18 -2.19 -8.93
C GLU A 36 3.74 -2.36 -10.39
N LYS A 37 3.24 -3.54 -10.77
CA LYS A 37 2.69 -3.80 -12.12
C LYS A 37 1.54 -2.85 -12.48
N ASN A 38 0.74 -2.45 -11.50
CA ASN A 38 -0.37 -1.51 -11.68
C ASN A 38 0.07 -0.04 -11.57
N SER A 39 1.37 0.24 -11.52
CA SER A 39 1.90 1.60 -11.37
C SER A 39 1.33 2.34 -10.14
N LEU A 40 1.11 1.60 -9.05
CA LEU A 40 0.60 2.19 -7.81
C LEU A 40 1.71 2.64 -6.87
N ILE A 41 2.81 1.89 -6.90
CA ILE A 41 4.03 2.15 -6.15
C ILE A 41 5.24 2.16 -7.09
N GLU A 42 6.35 2.65 -6.57
CA GLU A 42 7.69 2.57 -7.16
C GLU A 42 8.62 1.88 -6.17
N SER A 43 9.50 1.03 -6.69
CA SER A 43 10.56 0.41 -5.91
C SER A 43 11.88 1.17 -6.08
N ASN A 44 12.54 1.44 -4.95
CA ASN A 44 13.82 2.12 -4.87
C ASN A 44 14.80 1.23 -4.11
N ARG A 45 15.90 0.84 -4.77
CA ARG A 45 16.96 0.05 -4.14
C ARG A 45 18.06 0.97 -3.67
N ASP A 46 18.34 0.94 -2.37
CA ASP A 46 19.48 1.66 -1.81
C ASP A 46 20.79 1.10 -2.40
N SER A 47 21.68 1.98 -2.85
CA SER A 47 22.90 1.58 -3.53
C SER A 47 23.95 0.98 -2.58
N VAL A 48 23.86 1.28 -1.28
CA VAL A 48 24.80 0.87 -0.23
C VAL A 48 24.31 -0.37 0.49
N THR A 49 23.12 -0.32 1.11
CA THR A 49 22.54 -1.41 1.90
C THR A 49 21.90 -2.49 1.03
N LYS A 50 21.61 -2.17 -0.24
CA LYS A 50 20.82 -3.01 -1.17
C LYS A 50 19.39 -3.27 -0.70
N GLU A 51 18.95 -2.61 0.37
CA GLU A 51 17.57 -2.73 0.84
C GLU A 51 16.62 -2.09 -0.16
N ILE A 52 15.48 -2.75 -0.39
CA ILE A 52 14.41 -2.24 -1.23
C ILE A 52 13.43 -1.45 -0.37
N SER A 53 13.07 -0.28 -0.87
CA SER A 53 12.10 0.62 -0.29
C SER A 53 11.03 0.97 -1.31
N PHE A 54 9.84 1.32 -0.84
CA PHE A 54 8.67 1.53 -1.69
C PHE A 54 8.07 2.90 -1.42
N THR A 55 7.68 3.59 -2.50
CA THR A 55 6.98 4.87 -2.46
C THR A 55 5.70 4.80 -3.26
N LEU A 56 4.65 5.50 -2.83
CA LEU A 56 3.47 5.72 -3.68
C LEU A 56 3.85 6.59 -4.87
N GLN A 57 3.27 6.30 -6.04
CA GLN A 57 3.38 7.21 -7.17
C GLN A 57 2.67 8.55 -6.86
N PRO A 58 3.19 9.70 -7.35
CA PRO A 58 2.63 11.01 -7.04
C PRO A 58 1.12 11.14 -7.36
N VAL A 59 0.68 10.55 -8.46
CA VAL A 59 -0.74 10.58 -8.88
C VAL A 59 -1.61 9.80 -7.91
N ILE A 60 -1.15 8.64 -7.44
CA ILE A 60 -1.87 7.82 -6.46
C ILE A 60 -1.91 8.50 -5.11
N LYS A 61 -0.79 9.09 -4.67
CA LYS A 61 -0.76 9.91 -3.46
C LYS A 61 -1.76 11.06 -3.54
N LYS A 62 -1.80 11.78 -4.67
CA LYS A 62 -2.78 12.85 -4.89
C LYS A 62 -4.20 12.29 -4.78
N TYR A 63 -4.49 11.18 -5.44
CA TYR A 63 -5.81 10.55 -5.40
C TYR A 63 -6.24 10.19 -3.97
N ILE A 64 -5.37 9.52 -3.22
CA ILE A 64 -5.59 9.16 -1.80
C ILE A 64 -5.88 10.41 -0.96
N LEU A 65 -5.09 11.47 -1.11
CA LEU A 65 -5.23 12.70 -0.33
C LEU A 65 -6.47 13.52 -0.70
N THR A 66 -6.78 13.62 -1.99
CA THR A 66 -7.92 14.41 -2.46
C THR A 66 -9.25 13.66 -2.31
N ASP A 67 -9.18 12.34 -2.24
CA ASP A 67 -10.31 11.40 -2.18
C ASP A 67 -11.54 11.88 -2.98
N PRO A 68 -11.39 12.13 -4.29
CA PRO A 68 -12.37 12.89 -5.05
C PRO A 68 -13.72 12.18 -5.17
N LEU A 69 -13.72 10.85 -4.98
CA LEU A 69 -14.90 10.01 -5.02
C LEU A 69 -15.34 9.55 -3.61
N GLY A 70 -14.66 9.98 -2.55
CA GLY A 70 -14.94 9.55 -1.18
C GLY A 70 -14.80 8.04 -0.97
N LEU A 71 -13.86 7.39 -1.68
CA LEU A 71 -13.67 5.94 -1.66
C LEU A 71 -12.53 5.50 -0.73
N VAL A 72 -11.62 6.42 -0.38
CA VAL A 72 -10.37 6.09 0.32
C VAL A 72 -10.51 6.26 1.82
N HIS A 73 -11.23 7.29 2.26
CA HIS A 73 -11.43 7.61 3.67
C HIS A 73 -12.82 7.22 4.18
N THR A 74 -13.44 6.19 3.58
CA THR A 74 -14.71 5.66 4.05
C THR A 74 -14.55 5.10 5.46
N SER A 75 -15.04 5.84 6.45
CA SER A 75 -15.15 5.38 7.83
C SER A 75 -16.30 4.38 7.91
N ASP A 76 -16.03 3.08 7.78
CA ASP A 76 -16.93 1.98 8.16
C ASP A 76 -18.43 2.18 7.91
N THR A 77 -18.81 2.73 6.75
CA THR A 77 -20.21 2.75 6.28
C THR A 77 -20.32 1.91 5.01
N SER A 78 -20.18 0.60 5.17
CA SER A 78 -20.66 -0.36 4.17
C SER A 78 -21.20 -1.62 4.85
N SER A 79 -22.19 -1.45 5.73
CA SER A 79 -23.25 -2.46 5.89
C SER A 79 -24.38 -2.28 4.87
N GLU A 80 -24.38 -1.24 4.05
CA GLU A 80 -25.41 -1.01 3.02
C GLU A 80 -24.79 -0.41 1.75
N LEU A 81 -24.05 -1.21 0.98
CA LEU A 81 -24.04 -0.99 -0.46
C LEU A 81 -25.14 -1.87 -1.05
N ALA A 82 -26.22 -1.16 -1.36
CA ALA A 82 -27.52 -1.61 -1.79
C ALA A 82 -27.49 -2.78 -2.78
N ILE A 83 -28.35 -3.74 -2.47
CA ILE A 83 -28.95 -4.70 -3.38
C ILE A 83 -29.50 -3.92 -4.59
N ALA A 84 -28.89 -4.08 -5.77
CA ALA A 84 -29.59 -3.84 -7.03
C ALA A 84 -30.18 -5.19 -7.45
N SER A 85 -31.50 -5.30 -7.31
CA SER A 85 -32.32 -6.38 -7.87
C SER A 85 -32.59 -6.13 -9.36
#